data_AF-A0A453T446-F1
#
_entry.id   AF-A0A453T446-F1
#
_cell.length_a   1.000
_cell.length_b   1.000
_cell.length_c   1.000
_cell.angle_alpha   90.00
_cell.angle_beta   90.00
_cell.angle_gamma   90.00
#
_symmetry.space_group_name_H-M   'P 1'
#
loop_
_entity.id
_entity.type
_entity.pdbx_description
1 polymer ?
#
loop_
_entity_poly.entity_id
_entity_poly.type
_entity_poly.pdbx_seq_one_letter_code
_entity_poly.pdbx_strand_id
1 'polypeptide(L)'
;FRPYQLSLPLPGIATTMGNAAPRGPAVEERLTQPRRLVRQLSDLDSDRLRRLIRSGDLAPCFDAAEEDGRAVECPICFHFYPSLNRSKCCGKGICTECFLQLMPSKASKAVQYPSLLPS
;
A
#
# COMPACT_ATOMS: atom_id res chain seq x y z
N PHE A 1 -2.69 -7.49 5.92
CA PHE A 1 -3.75 -7.00 5.03
C PHE A 1 -4.46 -8.18 4.37
N ARG A 2 -5.70 -8.04 3.90
CA ARG A 2 -6.34 -9.04 3.02
C ARG A 2 -5.71 -8.95 1.62
N PRO A 3 -5.63 -10.05 0.85
CA PRO A 3 -5.19 -9.97 -0.53
C PRO A 3 -6.05 -8.98 -1.29
N TYR A 4 -5.40 -8.18 -2.12
CA TYR A 4 -5.99 -7.23 -3.04
C TYR A 4 -6.98 -7.98 -3.95
N GLN A 5 -8.27 -7.66 -3.83
CA GLN A 5 -9.25 -8.11 -4.81
C GLN A 5 -9.27 -7.06 -5.93
N LEU A 6 -8.73 -7.43 -7.11
CA LEU A 6 -8.94 -6.65 -8.34
C LEU A 6 -10.44 -6.66 -8.63
N SER A 7 -11.12 -5.54 -8.41
CA SER A 7 -12.51 -5.39 -8.81
C SER A 7 -12.64 -5.15 -10.32
N LEU A 8 -11.60 -4.64 -11.01
CA LEU A 8 -11.65 -4.24 -12.41
C LEU A 8 -10.23 -4.20 -13.04
N PRO A 9 -10.11 -4.25 -14.38
CA PRO A 9 -8.88 -3.84 -15.06
C PRO A 9 -8.63 -2.35 -14.77
N LEU A 10 -7.49 -2.03 -14.15
CA LEU A 10 -7.03 -0.65 -13.95
C LEU A 10 -5.84 -0.38 -14.88
N PRO A 11 -5.63 0.88 -15.31
CA PRO A 11 -4.45 1.25 -16.08
C PRO A 11 -3.18 0.85 -15.33
N GLY A 12 -2.27 0.17 -16.04
CA GLY A 12 -1.02 -0.34 -15.49
C GLY A 12 -1.11 -1.64 -14.67
N ILE A 13 -2.27 -2.30 -14.64
CA ILE A 13 -2.40 -3.68 -14.17
C ILE A 13 -3.14 -4.54 -15.20
N ALA A 14 -2.48 -5.58 -15.72
CA ALA A 14 -3.09 -6.54 -16.63
C ALA A 14 -3.43 -7.84 -15.89
N THR A 15 -4.67 -8.30 -16.01
CA THR A 15 -5.08 -9.65 -15.61
C THR A 15 -4.84 -10.61 -16.76
N THR A 16 -4.18 -11.73 -16.49
CA THR A 16 -4.12 -12.81 -17.48
C THR A 16 -5.45 -13.56 -17.45
N MET A 17 -6.25 -13.46 -18.51
CA MET A 17 -7.40 -14.33 -18.73
C MET A 17 -6.94 -15.51 -19.59
N GLY A 18 -6.75 -16.69 -18.97
CA GLY A 18 -6.38 -17.91 -19.69
C GLY A 18 -6.09 -19.09 -18.74
N ASN A 19 -6.31 -20.32 -19.22
CA ASN A 19 -6.21 -21.59 -18.48
C ASN A 19 -4.78 -21.98 -18.02
N ALA A 20 -3.83 -21.04 -18.00
CA ALA A 20 -2.50 -21.22 -17.44
C ALA A 20 -2.52 -20.85 -15.95
N ALA A 21 -1.71 -21.54 -15.13
CA ALA A 21 -1.58 -21.30 -13.70
C ALA A 21 -1.59 -19.79 -13.38
N PRO A 22 -2.29 -19.34 -12.32
CA PRO A 22 -2.50 -17.92 -12.06
C PRO A 22 -1.17 -17.25 -11.75
N ARG A 23 -0.54 -16.68 -12.79
CA ARG A 23 0.48 -15.66 -12.60
C ARG A 23 -0.31 -14.43 -12.15
N GLY A 24 0.06 -13.90 -10.98
CA GLY A 24 -0.55 -12.69 -10.42
C GLY A 24 -0.64 -11.55 -11.44
N PRO A 25 -1.43 -10.50 -11.16
CA PRO A 25 -1.60 -9.39 -12.09
C PRO A 25 -0.24 -8.84 -12.52
N ALA A 26 -0.06 -8.62 -13.82
CA ALA A 26 1.12 -7.95 -14.33
C ALA A 26 1.00 -6.46 -13.98
N VAL A 27 1.75 -6.02 -12.98
CA VAL A 27 1.76 -4.64 -12.48
C VAL A 27 2.93 -3.89 -13.09
N GLU A 28 2.67 -2.71 -13.66
CA GLU A 28 3.71 -1.80 -14.15
C GLU A 28 4.74 -1.47 -13.07
N GLU A 29 6.03 -1.41 -13.44
CA GLU A 29 7.12 -1.22 -12.50
C GLU A 29 6.97 0.08 -11.67
N ARG A 30 6.49 1.16 -12.29
CA ARG A 30 6.23 2.44 -11.60
C ARG A 30 5.25 2.32 -10.44
N LEU A 31 4.30 1.39 -10.51
CA LEU A 31 3.29 1.16 -9.46
C LEU A 31 3.82 0.25 -8.35
N THR A 32 5.06 -0.24 -8.46
CA THR A 32 5.72 -1.01 -7.40
C THR A 32 6.64 -0.17 -6.52
N GLN A 33 6.79 1.11 -6.86
CA GLN A 33 7.74 2.03 -6.25
C GLN A 33 6.98 3.17 -5.54
N PRO A 34 7.27 3.45 -4.26
CA PRO A 34 6.67 4.59 -3.56
C PRO A 34 7.28 5.91 -4.07
N ARG A 35 6.46 6.95 -4.20
CA ARG A 35 6.83 8.27 -4.76
C ARG A 35 6.50 9.43 -3.81
N ARG A 36 5.51 9.27 -2.93
CA ARG A 36 5.00 10.27 -1.98
C ARG A 36 5.28 9.84 -0.54
N LEU A 37 6.55 9.62 -0.23
CA LEU A 37 7.00 9.37 1.14
C LEU A 37 7.38 10.69 1.81
N VAL A 38 6.79 11.00 2.97
CA VAL A 38 7.16 12.18 3.76
C VAL A 38 8.49 11.96 4.48
N ARG A 39 8.74 10.74 4.94
CA ARG A 39 10.01 10.34 5.59
C ARG A 39 10.81 9.39 4.71
N GLN A 40 12.13 9.49 4.80
CA GLN A 40 13.02 8.54 4.16
C GLN A 40 12.88 7.15 4.82
N LEU A 41 12.66 6.12 4.00
CA LEU A 41 12.55 4.72 4.43
C LEU A 41 13.80 3.94 3.99
N SER A 42 14.96 4.23 4.59
CA SER A 42 16.24 3.64 4.18
C SER A 42 16.34 2.13 4.40
N ASP A 43 15.53 1.57 5.29
CA ASP A 43 15.46 0.14 5.60
C ASP A 43 14.33 -0.60 4.85
N LEU A 44 13.65 0.08 3.93
CA LEU A 44 12.62 -0.53 3.10
C LEU A 44 13.24 -1.53 2.11
N ASP A 45 12.83 -2.79 2.23
CA ASP A 45 13.15 -3.83 1.24
C ASP A 45 12.24 -3.67 0.01
N SER A 46 12.73 -2.93 -0.98
CA SER A 46 12.04 -2.66 -2.24
C SER A 46 11.69 -3.92 -3.03
N ASP A 47 12.53 -4.96 -2.95
CA ASP A 47 12.27 -6.22 -3.66
C ASP A 47 11.14 -7.00 -2.99
N ARG A 48 11.09 -7.00 -1.65
CA ARG A 48 9.96 -7.57 -0.91
C ARG A 48 8.68 -6.79 -1.18
N LEU A 49 8.73 -5.46 -1.20
CA LEU A 49 7.56 -4.64 -1.56
C LEU A 49 7.04 -5.00 -2.95
N ARG A 50 7.93 -5.04 -3.95
CA ARG A 50 7.59 -5.41 -5.33
C ARG A 50 6.97 -6.80 -5.40
N ARG A 51 7.51 -7.79 -4.67
CA ARG A 51 6.95 -9.14 -4.59
C ARG A 51 5.52 -9.14 -4.03
N LEU A 52 5.29 -8.43 -2.92
CA LEU A 52 3.97 -8.35 -2.28
C LEU A 52 2.92 -7.67 -3.17
N ILE A 53 3.32 -6.66 -3.95
CA ILE A 53 2.42 -6.00 -4.90
C ILE A 53 2.07 -6.95 -6.05
N ARG A 54 3.07 -7.62 -6.63
CA ARG A 54 2.85 -8.56 -7.76
C ARG A 54 2.12 -9.85 -7.36
N SER A 55 2.27 -10.31 -6.10
CA SER A 55 1.50 -11.43 -5.56
C SER A 55 0.06 -11.05 -5.20
N GLY A 56 -0.25 -9.75 -5.14
CA GLY A 56 -1.55 -9.24 -4.72
C GLY A 56 -1.73 -9.20 -3.20
N ASP A 57 -0.69 -9.35 -2.39
CA ASP A 57 -0.77 -9.19 -0.93
C ASP A 57 -0.85 -7.72 -0.50
N LEU A 58 -0.34 -6.81 -1.34
CA LEU A 58 -0.45 -5.37 -1.21
C LEU A 58 -1.04 -4.75 -2.48
N ALA A 59 -1.83 -3.70 -2.31
CA ALA A 59 -2.26 -2.85 -3.42
C ALA A 59 -1.02 -2.18 -4.06
N PRO A 60 -1.03 -1.93 -5.37
CA PRO A 60 -0.01 -1.11 -6.02
C PRO A 60 0.09 0.31 -5.41
N CYS A 61 1.24 0.94 -5.57
CA CYS A 61 1.48 2.36 -5.27
C CYS A 61 0.79 3.24 -6.33
N PHE A 62 -0.54 3.23 -6.34
CA PHE A 62 -1.34 4.05 -7.25
C PHE A 62 -1.06 5.54 -7.09
N ASP A 63 -1.14 6.28 -8.18
CA ASP A 63 -1.24 7.73 -8.11
C ASP A 63 -2.61 8.15 -7.54
N ALA A 64 -2.66 9.34 -6.93
CA ALA A 64 -3.94 9.90 -6.50
C ALA A 64 -4.80 10.15 -7.75
N ALA A 65 -6.02 9.64 -7.73
CA ALA A 65 -7.01 9.91 -8.76
C ALA A 65 -7.79 11.17 -8.41
N GLU A 66 -8.40 11.78 -9.42
CA GLU A 66 -9.50 12.71 -9.18
C GLU A 66 -10.68 11.94 -8.58
N GLU A 67 -11.66 12.62 -7.98
CA GLU A 67 -12.82 11.96 -7.38
C GLU A 67 -13.72 11.34 -8.48
N ASP A 68 -13.36 10.14 -8.92
CA ASP A 68 -14.16 9.31 -9.77
C ASP A 68 -14.91 8.28 -8.91
N GLY A 69 -16.20 8.05 -9.20
CA GLY A 69 -17.13 7.28 -8.34
C GLY A 69 -16.78 5.80 -8.09
N ARG A 70 -15.59 5.35 -8.48
CA ARG A 70 -15.03 4.01 -8.22
C ARG A 70 -13.83 4.04 -7.27
N ALA A 71 -13.22 5.19 -7.03
CA ALA A 71 -12.10 5.34 -6.14
C ALA A 71 -12.55 5.42 -4.67
N VAL A 72 -11.67 5.00 -3.77
CA VAL A 72 -11.91 4.99 -2.33
C VAL A 72 -10.92 5.94 -1.66
N GLU A 73 -11.43 6.77 -0.76
CA GLU A 73 -10.63 7.73 -0.02
C GLU A 73 -9.74 7.04 1.04
N CYS A 74 -8.46 7.41 1.07
CA CYS A 74 -7.55 7.01 2.14
C CYS A 74 -7.70 7.97 3.34
N PRO A 75 -8.05 7.48 4.55
CA PRO A 75 -8.33 8.33 5.71
C PRO A 75 -7.08 9.00 6.34
N ILE A 76 -5.89 8.76 5.79
CA ILE A 76 -4.63 9.33 6.29
C ILE A 76 -4.21 10.53 5.45
N CYS A 77 -4.29 10.41 4.11
CA CYS A 77 -3.85 11.46 3.18
C CYS A 77 -5.01 12.15 2.46
N PHE A 78 -6.26 11.73 2.67
CA PHE A 78 -7.47 12.34 2.09
C PHE A 78 -7.46 12.38 0.55
N HIS A 79 -6.72 11.47 -0.08
CA HIS A 79 -6.71 11.28 -1.53
C HIS A 79 -7.47 10.02 -1.93
N PHE A 80 -8.02 10.03 -3.15
CA PHE A 80 -8.77 8.93 -3.73
C PHE A 80 -7.84 7.97 -4.49
N TYR A 81 -8.06 6.67 -4.30
CA TYR A 81 -7.29 5.62 -4.96
C TYR A 81 -8.20 4.54 -5.53
N PRO A 82 -7.81 3.88 -6.64
CA PRO A 82 -8.58 2.79 -7.22
C PRO A 82 -8.85 1.63 -6.25
N SER A 83 -7.97 1.42 -5.27
CA SER A 83 -8.17 0.47 -4.18
C SER A 83 -7.15 0.71 -3.05
N LEU A 84 -7.51 0.24 -1.85
CA LEU A 84 -6.77 0.43 -0.61
C LEU A 84 -6.44 -0.92 0.04
N ASN A 85 -5.34 -0.95 0.80
CA ASN A 85 -4.97 -2.08 1.63
C ASN A 85 -5.90 -2.16 2.83
N ARG A 86 -6.67 -3.26 2.96
CA ARG A 86 -7.59 -3.48 4.10
C ARG A 86 -6.94 -4.22 5.28
N SER A 87 -7.01 -3.64 6.47
CA SER A 87 -6.51 -4.26 7.70
C SER A 87 -7.25 -5.57 8.00
N LYS A 88 -6.57 -6.53 8.64
CA LYS A 88 -7.21 -7.81 9.03
C LYS A 88 -8.17 -7.64 10.22
N CYS A 89 -7.88 -6.71 11.12
CA CYS A 89 -8.63 -6.52 12.37
C CYS A 89 -10.01 -5.87 12.17
N CYS A 90 -10.11 -4.88 11.29
CA CYS A 90 -11.35 -4.09 11.15
C CYS A 90 -11.72 -3.76 9.69
N GLY A 91 -10.95 -4.23 8.71
CA GLY A 91 -11.25 -4.05 7.28
C GLY A 91 -11.11 -2.61 6.76
N LYS A 92 -10.63 -1.67 7.60
CA LYS A 92 -10.35 -0.28 7.21
C LYS A 92 -9.20 -0.24 6.21
N GLY A 93 -9.37 0.58 5.18
CA GLY A 93 -8.45 0.70 4.04
C GLY A 93 -7.47 1.86 4.19
N ILE A 94 -6.22 1.67 3.80
CA ILE A 94 -5.22 2.75 3.62
C ILE A 94 -4.40 2.53 2.34
N CYS A 95 -3.91 3.60 1.72
CA CYS A 95 -3.07 3.47 0.53
C CYS A 95 -1.70 2.86 0.88
N THR A 96 -1.01 2.30 -0.11
CA THR A 96 0.26 1.58 0.11
C THR A 96 1.35 2.49 0.68
N GLU A 97 1.40 3.74 0.25
CA GLU A 97 2.41 4.68 0.73
C GLU A 97 2.16 5.13 2.18
N CYS A 98 0.91 5.37 2.57
CA CYS A 98 0.58 5.62 3.97
C CYS A 98 0.83 4.38 4.83
N PHE A 99 0.57 3.17 4.32
CA PHE A 99 0.94 1.93 5.00
C PHE A 99 2.45 1.86 5.28
N LEU A 100 3.30 2.10 4.27
CA LEU A 100 4.76 2.11 4.44
C LEU A 100 5.22 3.16 5.45
N GLN A 101 4.56 4.32 5.49
CA GLN A 101 4.85 5.40 6.44
C GLN A 101 4.32 5.15 7.86
N LEU A 102 3.49 4.13 8.09
CA LEU A 102 3.11 3.68 9.42
C LEU A 102 3.95 2.50 9.90
N MET A 103 4.61 1.78 8.99
CA MET A 103 5.46 0.66 9.37
C MET A 103 6.66 1.16 10.18
N PRO A 104 6.93 0.56 11.35
CA PRO A 104 8.11 0.89 12.14
C PRO A 104 9.36 0.67 11.27
N SER A 105 10.18 1.70 11.14
CA SER A 105 11.54 1.51 10.63
C SER A 105 12.40 0.92 11.74
N LYS A 106 13.42 0.15 11.39
CA LYS A 106 14.45 -0.30 12.34
C LYS A 106 15.13 0.89 13.06
N ALA A 107 15.11 2.06 12.44
CA ALA A 107 15.60 3.33 12.99
C ALA A 107 14.65 4.00 14.00
N SER A 108 13.37 3.59 14.08
CA SER A 108 12.37 4.16 15.00
C SER A 108 12.38 3.53 16.39
N LYS A 109 13.45 2.82 16.78
CA LYS A 109 13.68 2.47 18.18
C LYS A 109 13.90 3.76 18.99
N ALA A 110 12.98 4.00 19.93
CA ALA A 110 12.96 5.04 20.95
C ALA A 110 12.23 6.35 20.59
N VAL A 111 10.89 6.32 20.66
CA VAL A 111 10.21 7.35 21.45
C VAL A 111 10.20 6.82 22.89
N GLN A 112 11.24 7.16 23.66
CA GLN A 112 11.13 7.11 25.12
C GLN A 112 10.19 8.25 25.51
N TYR A 113 8.97 7.91 25.90
CA TYR A 113 8.10 8.86 26.58
C TYR A 113 8.82 9.27 27.88
N PRO A 114 9.04 10.56 28.16
CA PRO A 114 9.43 10.97 29.50
C PRO A 114 8.29 10.56 30.41
N SER A 115 8.50 9.55 31.25
CA SER A 115 7.58 9.21 32.32
C SER A 115 7.47 10.45 33.21
N LEU A 116 6.33 11.12 33.15
CA LEU A 116 5.96 12.14 34.13
C LEU A 116 5.89 11.44 35.49
N LEU A 117 6.98 11.51 36.26
CA LEU A 117 6.99 11.17 37.67
C LEU A 117 6.22 12.29 38.39
N PRO A 118 5.15 11.98 39.15
CA PRO A 118 4.56 12.94 40.07
C PRO A 118 5.52 13.15 41.24
N SER A 119 5.77 14.43 41.58
CA SER A 119 6.46 14.85 42.80
C SER A 119 5.68 14.53 44.06
#